data_AF-A0A7S1MKY1-F1
#
_entry.id   AF-A0A7S1MKY1-F1
#
_cell.length_a   1.000
_cell.length_b   1.000
_cell.length_c   1.000
_cell.angle_alpha   90.00
_cell.angle_beta   90.00
_cell.angle_gamma   90.00
#
_symmetry.space_group_name_H-M   'P 1'
#
loop_
_entity.id
_entity.type
_entity.pdbx_description
1 polymer ?
#
loop_
_entity_poly.entity_id
_entity_poly.type
_entity_poly.pdbx_seq_one_letter_code
_entity_poly.pdbx_strand_id
1 'polypeptide(L)'
;FQRLVYRTTRGNSVVRVEEIEEPFESPNLTDEIVKSVFVVFFSASRLKEKMRKLAELSGGTIYNYVESRDELTKLREHLRQRYDTIGSAIIQNATVRNQTLSQCAEHLATWKRAVATEKGVFGVLNLLQFSGPTVVAQGWVPVSKLDSLAVTLKQAERECGAQVATIVEVIETKETKPTYFNTNKITGTFQGIVDSYGIPKYKELNPGVFTIITFPYLFGI
;
A
#
# COMPACT_ATOMS: atom_id res chain seq x y z
N PHE A 1 15.99 -5.53 -40.30
CA PHE A 1 16.92 -4.42 -40.60
C PHE A 1 17.80 -4.65 -41.84
N GLN A 2 18.62 -5.72 -41.90
CA GLN A 2 19.60 -5.96 -42.99
C GLN A 2 19.02 -5.87 -44.42
N ARG A 3 17.81 -6.42 -44.66
CA ARG A 3 17.12 -6.34 -45.97
C ARG A 3 16.76 -4.90 -46.38
N LEU A 4 16.42 -4.04 -45.42
CA LEU A 4 16.07 -2.63 -45.67
C LEU A 4 17.32 -1.82 -46.04
N VAL A 5 18.44 -2.07 -45.36
CA VAL A 5 19.74 -1.45 -45.67
C VAL A 5 20.17 -1.82 -47.09
N TYR A 6 20.14 -3.11 -47.45
CA TYR A 6 20.52 -3.59 -48.78
C TYR A 6 19.71 -2.94 -49.91
N ARG A 7 18.39 -2.82 -49.74
CA ARG A 7 17.50 -2.17 -50.72
C ARG A 7 17.80 -0.68 -50.89
N THR A 8 18.12 0.00 -49.80
CA THR A 8 18.39 1.45 -49.81
C THR A 8 19.75 1.77 -50.42
N THR A 9 20.76 0.93 -50.18
CA THR A 9 22.13 1.11 -50.69
C THR A 9 22.37 0.44 -52.04
N ARG A 10 21.38 -0.27 -52.58
CA ARG A 10 21.49 -1.07 -53.82
C ARG A 10 22.67 -2.05 -53.78
N GLY A 11 22.95 -2.62 -52.62
CA GLY A 11 24.06 -3.57 -52.42
C GLY A 11 25.43 -2.94 -52.11
N ASN A 12 25.55 -1.60 -52.07
CA ASN A 12 26.84 -0.92 -51.85
C ASN A 12 27.20 -0.71 -50.36
N SER A 13 26.73 -1.57 -49.47
CA SER A 13 27.02 -1.47 -48.02
C SER A 13 27.24 -2.83 -47.40
N VAL A 14 28.20 -2.91 -46.48
CA VAL A 14 28.46 -4.12 -45.69
C VAL A 14 27.82 -3.96 -44.32
N VAL A 15 26.90 -4.86 -43.98
CA VAL A 15 26.25 -4.90 -42.66
C VAL A 15 26.81 -6.08 -41.88
N ARG A 16 27.27 -5.83 -40.66
CA ARG A 16 27.60 -6.85 -39.67
C ARG A 16 26.62 -6.73 -38.51
N VAL A 17 26.13 -7.86 -38.03
CA VAL A 17 25.22 -7.95 -36.88
C VAL A 17 25.79 -9.01 -35.95
N GLU A 18 25.78 -8.72 -34.66
CA GLU A 18 26.24 -9.60 -33.59
C GLU A 18 25.19 -9.55 -32.48
N GLU A 19 24.81 -10.71 -31.95
CA GLU A 19 23.80 -10.81 -30.90
C GLU A 19 24.46 -10.60 -29.54
N ILE A 20 23.77 -9.88 -28.64
CA ILE A 20 24.21 -9.74 -27.25
C ILE A 20 23.62 -10.93 -26.50
N GLU A 21 24.47 -11.78 -25.93
CA GLU A 21 24.07 -13.00 -25.22
C GLU A 21 23.22 -12.68 -23.98
N GLU A 22 23.56 -11.59 -23.28
CA GLU A 22 22.85 -11.17 -22.08
C GLU A 22 21.60 -10.32 -22.42
N PRO A 23 20.39 -10.76 -21.99
CA PRO A 23 19.18 -9.98 -22.18
C PRO A 23 19.17 -8.72 -21.30
N PHE A 24 18.49 -7.68 -21.79
CA PHE A 24 18.32 -6.42 -21.05
C PHE A 24 17.01 -6.44 -20.27
N GLU A 25 17.08 -6.02 -19.01
CA GLU A 25 15.90 -5.77 -18.20
C GLU A 25 15.19 -4.48 -18.65
N SER A 26 13.87 -4.56 -18.83
CA SER A 26 13.03 -3.40 -19.07
C SER A 26 12.39 -2.94 -17.76
N PRO A 27 12.47 -1.66 -17.37
CA PRO A 27 11.78 -1.17 -16.17
C PRO A 27 10.25 -1.21 -16.29
N ASN A 28 9.70 -1.40 -17.50
CA ASN A 28 8.26 -1.35 -17.77
C ASN A 28 7.67 -2.68 -18.29
N LEU A 29 8.49 -3.63 -18.71
CA LEU A 29 8.05 -4.93 -19.22
C LEU A 29 8.62 -6.02 -18.34
N THR A 30 7.78 -6.98 -17.97
CA THR A 30 8.19 -8.21 -17.25
C THR A 30 9.06 -9.14 -18.10
N ASP A 31 9.14 -8.88 -19.41
CA ASP A 31 9.84 -9.72 -20.37
C ASP A 31 11.28 -9.22 -20.64
N GLU A 32 12.19 -10.18 -20.74
CA GLU A 32 13.59 -9.98 -21.11
C GLU A 32 13.72 -9.51 -22.58
N ILE A 33 14.46 -8.42 -22.80
CA ILE A 33 14.69 -7.87 -24.13
C ILE A 33 16.06 -8.31 -24.64
N VAL A 34 16.08 -9.27 -25.55
CA VAL A 34 17.29 -9.63 -26.30
C VAL A 34 17.60 -8.53 -27.31
N LYS A 35 18.85 -8.07 -27.36
CA LYS A 35 19.30 -7.02 -28.28
C LYS A 35 20.49 -7.52 -29.11
N SER A 36 20.68 -6.90 -30.28
CA SER A 36 21.81 -7.17 -31.16
C SER A 36 22.52 -5.87 -31.51
N VAL A 37 23.85 -5.90 -31.60
CA VAL A 37 24.67 -4.81 -32.10
C VAL A 37 24.81 -4.96 -33.61
N PHE A 38 24.80 -3.84 -34.34
CA PHE A 38 25.07 -3.85 -35.77
C PHE A 38 26.01 -2.73 -36.17
N VAL A 39 26.80 -2.97 -37.23
CA VAL A 39 27.68 -1.99 -37.87
C VAL A 39 27.39 -1.98 -39.36
N VAL A 40 27.26 -0.79 -39.95
CA VAL A 40 27.03 -0.61 -41.39
C VAL A 40 28.17 0.20 -41.99
N PHE A 41 28.96 -0.42 -42.86
CA PHE A 41 30.00 0.23 -43.64
C PHE A 41 29.45 0.69 -44.99
N PHE A 42 29.67 1.95 -45.34
CA PHE A 42 29.27 2.56 -46.60
C PHE A 42 30.26 3.65 -47.02
N SER A 43 30.49 3.82 -48.32
CA SER A 43 31.49 4.78 -48.84
C SER A 43 30.93 6.20 -49.04
N ALA A 44 29.63 6.36 -49.27
CA ALA A 44 29.03 7.65 -49.63
C ALA A 44 28.51 8.44 -48.41
N SER A 45 29.01 9.66 -48.20
CA SER A 45 28.58 10.57 -47.13
C SER A 45 27.08 10.88 -47.13
N ARG A 46 26.47 10.98 -48.33
CA ARG A 46 25.02 11.20 -48.52
C ARG A 46 24.13 10.06 -47.99
N LEU A 47 24.68 8.87 -47.75
CA LEU A 47 23.93 7.74 -47.18
C LEU A 47 23.87 7.78 -45.66
N LYS A 48 24.75 8.54 -44.98
CA LYS A 48 24.84 8.57 -43.50
C LYS A 48 23.52 8.97 -42.85
N GLU A 49 22.90 10.05 -43.31
CA GLU A 49 21.63 10.53 -42.75
C GLU A 49 20.46 9.59 -43.04
N LYS A 50 20.44 8.97 -44.24
CA LYS A 50 19.45 7.96 -44.61
C LYS A 50 19.57 6.70 -43.75
N MET A 51 20.78 6.23 -43.51
CA MET A 51 21.03 5.07 -42.64
C MET A 51 20.67 5.36 -41.19
N ARG A 52 20.98 6.57 -40.69
CA ARG A 52 20.59 7.02 -39.35
C ARG A 52 19.07 6.96 -39.17
N LYS A 53 18.31 7.58 -40.08
CA LYS A 53 16.84 7.55 -40.05
C LYS A 53 16.28 6.14 -40.13
N LEU A 54 16.86 5.26 -40.96
CA LEU A 54 16.42 3.87 -41.05
C LEU A 54 16.67 3.05 -39.78
N ALA A 55 17.79 3.29 -39.10
CA ALA A 55 18.11 2.65 -37.83
C ALA A 55 17.17 3.14 -36.70
N GLU A 56 16.92 4.44 -36.62
CA GLU A 56 15.97 5.03 -35.67
C GLU A 56 14.54 4.53 -35.90
N LEU A 57 14.08 4.47 -37.16
CA LEU A 57 12.75 3.92 -37.52
C LEU A 57 12.61 2.42 -37.18
N SER A 58 13.72 1.70 -37.12
CA SER A 58 13.72 0.27 -36.75
C SER A 58 13.83 0.06 -35.24
N GLY A 59 13.79 1.13 -34.43
CA GLY A 59 13.94 1.08 -32.98
C GLY A 59 15.39 0.92 -32.49
N GLY A 60 16.38 1.15 -33.36
CA GLY A 60 17.80 1.04 -33.02
C GLY A 60 18.36 2.33 -32.43
N THR A 61 19.12 2.21 -31.34
CA THR A 61 19.89 3.32 -30.75
C THR A 61 21.24 3.44 -31.45
N ILE A 62 21.58 4.64 -31.91
CA ILE A 62 22.83 4.88 -32.65
C ILE A 62 23.83 5.59 -31.75
N TYR A 63 25.04 5.03 -31.67
CA TYR A 63 26.16 5.62 -30.94
C TYR A 63 27.14 6.29 -31.89
N ASN A 64 27.78 7.37 -31.44
CA ASN A 64 28.84 8.01 -32.20
C ASN A 64 30.10 7.14 -32.14
N TYR A 65 30.62 6.77 -33.31
CA TYR A 65 31.88 6.04 -33.42
C TYR A 65 33.07 7.01 -33.36
N VAL A 66 34.13 6.59 -32.69
CA VAL A 66 35.38 7.33 -32.54
C VAL A 66 36.44 6.63 -33.38
N GLU A 67 37.08 7.37 -34.29
CA GLU A 67 38.01 6.80 -35.28
C GLU A 67 39.42 6.55 -34.70
N SER A 68 39.82 7.33 -33.68
CA SER A 68 41.13 7.19 -33.03
C SER A 68 41.11 6.16 -31.91
N ARG A 69 42.12 5.28 -31.89
CA ARG A 69 42.29 4.26 -30.85
C ARG A 69 42.49 4.88 -29.46
N ASP A 70 43.20 6.00 -29.37
CA ASP A 70 43.48 6.71 -28.11
C ASP A 70 42.21 7.34 -27.52
N GLU A 71 41.38 7.95 -28.36
CA GLU A 71 40.10 8.52 -27.95
C GLU A 71 39.10 7.42 -27.56
N LEU A 72 39.11 6.28 -28.25
CA LEU A 72 38.28 5.12 -27.90
C LEU A 72 38.66 4.55 -26.53
N THR A 73 39.96 4.48 -26.20
CA THR A 73 40.39 4.05 -24.86
C THR A 73 39.93 5.02 -23.77
N LYS A 74 40.04 6.34 -24.00
CA LYS A 74 39.56 7.36 -23.06
C LYS A 74 38.05 7.30 -22.85
N LEU A 75 37.28 7.15 -23.94
CA LEU A 75 35.82 7.04 -23.87
C LEU A 75 35.40 5.79 -23.10
N ARG A 76 36.07 4.65 -23.33
CA ARG A 76 35.78 3.41 -22.62
C ARG A 76 36.05 3.54 -21.12
N GLU A 77 37.17 4.15 -20.74
CA GLU A 77 37.51 4.39 -19.34
C GLU A 77 36.50 5.33 -18.67
N HIS A 78 36.12 6.41 -19.35
CA HIS A 78 35.10 7.34 -18.86
C HIS A 78 33.73 6.66 -18.65
N LEU A 79 33.28 5.85 -19.63
CA LEU A 79 32.02 5.11 -19.51
C LEU A 79 32.06 4.08 -18.38
N ARG A 80 33.20 3.43 -18.16
CA ARG A 80 33.38 2.49 -17.05
C ARG A 80 33.29 3.20 -15.70
N GLN A 81 33.99 4.32 -15.51
CA GLN A 81 33.89 5.12 -14.29
C GLN A 81 32.46 5.57 -14.01
N ARG A 82 31.74 6.01 -15.06
CA ARG A 82 30.33 6.40 -14.94
C ARG A 82 29.44 5.23 -14.57
N TYR A 83 29.66 4.06 -15.17
CA TYR A 83 28.93 2.82 -14.84
C TYR A 83 29.13 2.46 -13.36
N ASP A 84 30.37 2.45 -12.89
CA ASP A 84 30.70 2.11 -11.50
C ASP A 84 30.09 3.11 -10.51
N THR A 85 30.11 4.40 -10.86
CA THR A 85 29.49 5.48 -10.06
C THR A 85 27.98 5.31 -9.95
N ILE A 86 27.30 5.04 -11.08
CA ILE A 86 25.85 4.81 -11.11
C ILE A 86 25.50 3.54 -10.33
N GLY A 87 26.25 2.45 -10.51
CA GLY A 87 26.05 1.20 -9.78
C GLY A 87 26.14 1.40 -8.26
N SER A 88 27.17 2.12 -7.81
CA SER A 88 27.37 2.44 -6.41
C SER A 88 26.24 3.31 -5.85
N ALA A 89 25.79 4.31 -6.62
CA ALA A 89 24.69 5.19 -6.24
C ALA A 89 23.35 4.43 -6.12
N ILE A 90 23.08 3.46 -7.00
CA ILE A 90 21.86 2.63 -6.94
C ILE A 90 21.86 1.80 -5.65
N ILE A 91 22.98 1.15 -5.31
CA ILE A 91 23.11 0.33 -4.10
C ILE A 91 22.94 1.20 -2.85
N GLN A 92 23.58 2.37 -2.83
CA GLN A 92 23.47 3.31 -1.71
C GLN A 92 22.02 3.81 -1.55
N ASN A 93 21.36 4.18 -2.65
CA ASN A 93 19.96 4.62 -2.61
C ASN A 93 19.02 3.51 -2.13
N ALA A 94 19.22 2.27 -2.59
CA ALA A 94 18.45 1.12 -2.11
C ALA A 94 18.64 0.90 -0.61
N THR A 95 19.88 1.05 -0.12
CA THR A 95 20.21 0.91 1.30
C THR A 95 19.52 1.99 2.14
N VAL A 96 19.64 3.27 1.75
CA VAL A 96 18.98 4.39 2.45
C VAL A 96 17.46 4.22 2.44
N ARG A 97 16.88 3.90 1.28
CA ARG A 97 15.44 3.64 1.15
C ARG A 97 14.99 2.55 2.13
N ASN A 98 15.68 1.41 2.16
CA ASN A 98 15.30 0.31 3.04
C ASN A 98 15.46 0.68 4.52
N GLN A 99 16.50 1.44 4.88
CA GLN A 99 16.67 1.94 6.26
C GLN A 99 15.52 2.86 6.66
N THR A 100 15.14 3.84 5.82
CA THR A 100 14.01 4.73 6.09
C THR A 100 12.71 3.96 6.19
N LEU A 101 12.47 2.99 5.29
CA LEU A 101 11.26 2.17 5.33
C LEU A 101 11.18 1.33 6.61
N SER A 102 12.30 0.75 7.06
CA SER A 102 12.34 0.00 8.32
C SER A 102 12.01 0.90 9.53
N GLN A 103 12.60 2.09 9.59
CA GLN A 103 12.30 3.06 10.65
C GLN A 103 10.81 3.47 10.66
N CYS A 104 10.22 3.71 9.47
CA CYS A 104 8.79 4.01 9.37
C CYS A 104 7.92 2.80 9.75
N ALA A 105 8.33 1.59 9.37
CA ALA A 105 7.57 0.37 9.61
C ALA A 105 7.41 0.09 11.11
N GLU A 106 8.43 0.37 11.93
CA GLU A 106 8.37 0.22 13.40
C GLU A 106 7.25 1.06 14.03
N HIS A 107 7.04 2.29 13.54
CA HIS A 107 6.06 3.21 14.10
C HIS A 107 4.69 3.17 13.43
N LEU A 108 4.60 2.59 12.22
CA LEU A 108 3.38 2.61 11.41
C LEU A 108 2.17 2.04 12.13
N ALA A 109 2.33 0.95 12.88
CA ALA A 109 1.23 0.34 13.62
C ALA A 109 0.71 1.26 14.74
N THR A 110 1.61 1.92 15.46
CA THR A 110 1.28 2.87 16.53
C THR A 110 0.61 4.11 15.95
N TRP A 111 1.13 4.68 14.86
CA TRP A 111 0.51 5.82 14.19
C TRP A 111 -0.88 5.49 13.65
N LYS A 112 -1.05 4.33 13.02
CA LYS A 112 -2.37 3.86 12.57
C LYS A 112 -3.35 3.75 13.73
N ARG A 113 -2.92 3.18 14.87
CA ARG A 113 -3.76 3.07 16.07
C ARG A 113 -4.13 4.46 16.60
N ALA A 114 -3.17 5.38 16.74
CA ALA A 114 -3.39 6.74 17.22
C ALA A 114 -4.38 7.52 16.33
N VAL A 115 -4.23 7.43 15.00
CA VAL A 115 -5.16 8.07 14.06
C VAL A 115 -6.54 7.44 14.12
N ALA A 116 -6.63 6.11 14.26
CA ALA A 116 -7.91 5.42 14.38
C ALA A 116 -8.63 5.76 15.70
N THR A 117 -7.90 5.86 16.82
CA THR A 117 -8.47 6.28 18.11
C THR A 117 -8.96 7.71 18.05
N GLU A 118 -8.17 8.63 17.50
CA GLU A 118 -8.53 10.04 17.39
C GLU A 118 -9.76 10.23 16.49
N LYS A 119 -9.79 9.54 15.35
CA LYS A 119 -10.97 9.52 14.47
C LYS A 119 -12.20 8.97 15.18
N GLY A 120 -12.05 7.94 16.02
CA GLY A 120 -13.12 7.40 16.84
C GLY A 120 -13.67 8.42 17.84
N VAL A 121 -12.77 9.13 18.54
CA VAL A 121 -13.13 10.19 19.50
C VAL A 121 -13.90 11.31 18.80
N PHE A 122 -13.38 11.86 17.70
CA PHE A 122 -14.09 12.89 16.94
C PHE A 122 -15.41 12.38 16.35
N GLY A 123 -15.47 11.11 15.94
CA GLY A 123 -16.71 10.47 15.50
C GLY A 123 -17.79 10.49 16.58
N VAL A 124 -17.42 10.21 17.84
CA VAL A 124 -18.34 10.27 18.99
C VAL A 124 -18.66 11.71 19.36
N LEU A 125 -17.68 12.62 19.40
CA LEU A 125 -17.91 14.04 19.71
C LEU A 125 -18.92 14.67 18.77
N ASN A 126 -18.92 14.29 17.49
CA ASN A 126 -19.89 14.77 16.51
C ASN A 126 -21.34 14.30 16.77
N LEU A 127 -21.54 13.26 17.58
CA LEU A 127 -22.86 12.80 18.01
C LEU A 127 -23.36 13.56 19.26
N LEU A 128 -22.51 14.37 19.89
CA LEU A 128 -22.84 15.06 21.13
C LEU A 128 -23.43 16.44 20.86
N GLN A 129 -24.29 16.89 21.77
CA GLN A 129 -24.89 18.21 21.68
C GLN A 129 -24.06 19.21 22.48
N PHE A 130 -23.49 20.19 21.78
CA PHE A 130 -22.73 21.28 22.40
C PHE A 130 -23.68 22.42 22.80
N SER A 131 -23.61 22.85 24.06
CA SER A 131 -24.34 23.99 24.59
C SER A 131 -23.35 24.90 25.34
N GLY A 132 -22.74 25.82 24.59
CA GLY A 132 -21.69 26.71 25.10
C GLY A 132 -20.46 25.92 25.57
N PRO A 133 -20.00 26.11 26.83
CA PRO A 133 -18.85 25.39 27.38
C PRO A 133 -19.18 23.95 27.82
N THR A 134 -20.44 23.54 27.74
CA THR A 134 -20.88 22.21 28.20
C THR A 134 -21.28 21.32 27.04
N VAL A 135 -21.13 20.02 27.24
CA VAL A 135 -21.49 18.99 26.26
C VAL A 135 -22.49 18.05 26.91
N VAL A 136 -23.60 17.80 26.24
CA VAL A 136 -24.63 16.86 26.67
C VAL A 136 -24.59 15.64 25.77
N ALA A 137 -24.52 14.47 26.39
CA ALA A 137 -24.51 13.17 25.74
C ALA A 137 -25.64 12.31 26.30
N GLN A 138 -26.36 11.60 25.43
CA GLN A 138 -27.33 10.59 25.81
C GLN A 138 -26.91 9.26 25.19
N GLY A 139 -27.01 8.18 25.96
CA GLY A 139 -26.54 6.87 25.52
C GLY A 139 -27.06 5.73 26.39
N TRP A 140 -27.00 4.53 25.82
CA TRP A 140 -27.45 3.32 26.50
C TRP A 140 -26.29 2.66 27.25
N VAL A 141 -26.50 2.39 28.53
CA VAL A 141 -25.51 1.73 29.39
C VAL A 141 -26.17 0.55 30.12
N PRO A 142 -25.56 -0.64 30.14
CA PRO A 142 -26.05 -1.75 30.97
C PRO A 142 -26.04 -1.36 32.45
N VAL A 143 -27.13 -1.64 33.16
CA VAL A 143 -27.26 -1.30 34.60
C VAL A 143 -26.10 -1.85 35.43
N SER A 144 -25.61 -3.06 35.10
CA SER A 144 -24.47 -3.69 35.78
C SER A 144 -23.12 -2.98 35.58
N LYS A 145 -23.02 -2.04 34.62
CA LYS A 145 -21.79 -1.30 34.31
C LYS A 145 -21.85 0.18 34.73
N LEU A 146 -22.94 0.63 35.35
CA LEU A 146 -23.09 2.02 35.78
C LEU A 146 -22.01 2.44 36.80
N ASP A 147 -21.70 1.58 37.78
CA ASP A 147 -20.67 1.87 38.77
C ASP A 147 -19.28 1.99 38.13
N SER A 148 -18.97 1.08 37.20
CA SER A 148 -17.71 1.13 36.45
C SER A 148 -17.59 2.42 35.64
N LEU A 149 -18.67 2.87 34.99
CA LEU A 149 -18.70 4.12 34.24
C LEU A 149 -18.43 5.31 35.15
N ALA A 150 -19.10 5.38 36.30
CA ALA A 150 -18.92 6.46 37.27
C ALA A 150 -17.48 6.53 37.81
N VAL A 151 -16.84 5.38 38.03
CA VAL A 151 -15.42 5.32 38.43
C VAL A 151 -14.50 5.82 37.30
N THR A 152 -14.71 5.36 36.07
CA THR A 152 -13.90 5.78 34.91
C THR A 152 -14.02 7.29 34.64
N LEU A 153 -15.22 7.87 34.75
CA LEU A 153 -15.43 9.32 34.58
C LEU A 153 -14.71 10.12 35.67
N LYS A 154 -14.82 9.71 36.94
CA LYS A 154 -14.10 10.37 38.04
C LYS A 154 -12.58 10.28 37.87
N GLN A 155 -12.08 9.19 37.30
CA GLN A 155 -10.65 9.06 37.01
C GLN A 155 -10.24 10.01 35.86
N ALA A 156 -11.02 10.06 34.78
CA ALA A 156 -10.77 10.96 33.66
C ALA A 156 -10.78 12.44 34.09
N GLU A 157 -11.71 12.82 34.97
CA GLU A 157 -11.77 14.18 35.55
C GLU A 157 -10.49 14.55 36.30
N ARG A 158 -9.92 13.61 37.07
CA ARG A 158 -8.67 13.81 37.80
C ARG A 158 -7.47 13.93 36.87
N GLU A 159 -7.41 13.11 35.83
CA GLU A 159 -6.32 13.11 34.86
C GLU A 159 -6.33 14.38 34.00
N CYS A 160 -7.52 14.88 33.63
CA CYS A 160 -7.67 16.11 32.86
C CYS A 160 -7.59 17.40 33.70
N GLY A 161 -7.62 17.30 35.04
CA GLY A 161 -7.67 18.47 35.93
C GLY A 161 -8.94 19.31 35.75
N ALA A 162 -10.07 18.66 35.42
CA ALA A 162 -11.32 19.34 35.14
C ALA A 162 -11.83 20.06 36.41
N GLN A 163 -12.21 21.34 36.27
CA GLN A 163 -12.77 22.13 37.37
C GLN A 163 -14.24 21.82 37.65
N VAL A 164 -14.95 21.25 36.67
CA VAL A 164 -16.37 20.93 36.74
C VAL A 164 -16.52 19.41 36.63
N ALA A 165 -17.28 18.82 37.56
CA ALA A 165 -17.58 17.39 37.56
C ALA A 165 -18.58 17.04 36.45
N THR A 166 -18.40 15.87 35.85
CA THR A 166 -19.32 15.27 34.89
C THR A 166 -20.54 14.75 35.63
N ILE A 167 -21.71 15.21 35.23
CA ILE A 167 -22.98 14.76 35.83
C ILE A 167 -23.50 13.57 35.02
N VAL A 168 -23.77 12.46 35.70
CA VAL A 168 -24.40 11.27 35.11
C VAL A 168 -25.79 11.12 35.72
N GLU A 169 -26.83 11.21 34.88
CA GLU A 169 -28.22 11.08 35.29
C GLU A 169 -28.87 9.89 34.56
N VAL A 170 -29.61 9.07 35.30
CA VAL A 170 -30.38 7.97 34.73
C VAL A 170 -31.75 8.49 34.32
N ILE A 171 -32.00 8.54 33.01
CA ILE A 171 -33.24 9.05 32.44
C ILE A 171 -34.22 7.89 32.22
N GLU A 172 -35.46 8.05 32.67
CA GLU A 172 -36.55 7.15 32.30
C GLU A 172 -37.07 7.49 30.90
N THR A 173 -37.07 6.50 30.01
CA THR A 173 -37.51 6.67 28.62
C THR A 173 -38.42 5.53 28.17
N LYS A 174 -39.33 5.85 27.26
CA LYS A 174 -40.23 4.90 26.57
C LYS A 174 -39.61 4.34 25.29
N GLU A 175 -38.41 4.79 24.91
CA GLU A 175 -37.71 4.31 23.73
C GLU A 175 -37.31 2.84 23.85
N THR A 176 -37.15 2.21 22.68
CA THR A 176 -36.76 0.79 22.62
C THR A 176 -35.30 0.66 23.00
N LYS A 177 -35.05 0.04 24.15
CA LYS A 177 -33.70 -0.19 24.69
C LYS A 177 -32.96 -1.21 23.81
N PRO A 178 -31.66 -1.05 23.56
CA PRO A 178 -30.88 -2.04 22.82
C PRO A 178 -30.72 -3.32 23.64
N THR A 179 -30.59 -4.44 22.94
CA THR A 179 -30.31 -5.76 23.54
C THR A 179 -28.80 -5.93 23.70
N TYR A 180 -28.35 -6.33 24.90
CA TYR A 180 -26.95 -6.60 25.19
C TYR A 180 -26.80 -8.01 25.76
N PHE A 181 -25.96 -8.83 25.14
CA PHE A 181 -25.61 -10.17 25.63
C PHE A 181 -24.17 -10.19 26.15
N ASN A 182 -23.98 -10.71 27.36
CA ASN A 182 -22.64 -10.91 27.92
C ASN A 182 -22.05 -12.22 27.40
N THR A 183 -21.28 -12.14 26.32
CA THR A 183 -20.66 -13.32 25.67
C THR A 183 -19.21 -13.52 26.11
N ASN A 184 -18.78 -14.78 26.15
CA ASN A 184 -17.37 -15.16 26.29
C ASN A 184 -16.81 -15.70 24.96
N LYS A 185 -15.55 -16.14 24.94
CA LYS A 185 -14.89 -16.66 23.73
C LYS A 185 -15.68 -17.79 23.04
N ILE A 186 -16.37 -18.63 23.81
CA ILE A 186 -17.13 -19.76 23.29
C ILE A 186 -18.53 -19.29 22.85
N THR A 187 -19.27 -18.63 23.75
CA THR A 187 -20.66 -18.24 23.50
C THR A 187 -20.79 -17.14 22.45
N GLY A 188 -19.75 -16.33 22.22
CA GLY A 188 -19.75 -15.31 21.17
C GLY A 188 -19.86 -15.87 19.76
N THR A 189 -19.31 -17.06 19.49
CA THR A 189 -19.41 -17.69 18.17
C THR A 189 -20.86 -18.11 17.88
N PHE A 190 -21.50 -18.78 18.84
CA PHE A 190 -22.91 -19.19 18.71
C PHE A 190 -23.86 -17.99 18.70
N GLN A 191 -23.56 -16.95 19.48
CA GLN A 191 -24.32 -15.70 19.43
C GLN A 191 -24.22 -15.06 18.05
N GLY A 192 -23.04 -15.04 17.43
CA GLY A 192 -22.87 -14.52 16.06
C GLY A 192 -23.70 -15.27 15.02
N ILE A 193 -23.85 -16.60 15.16
CA ILE A 193 -24.75 -17.40 14.31
C ILE A 193 -26.19 -16.92 14.49
N VAL A 194 -26.66 -16.76 15.73
CA VAL A 194 -28.02 -16.29 16.01
C VAL A 194 -28.25 -14.85 15.50
N ASP A 195 -27.33 -13.94 15.81
CA ASP A 195 -27.44 -12.53 15.45
C ASP A 195 -27.46 -12.32 13.92
N SER A 196 -26.90 -13.26 13.14
CA SER A 196 -26.95 -13.22 11.67
C SER A 196 -28.36 -13.41 11.10
N TYR A 197 -29.24 -14.11 11.83
CA TYR A 197 -30.66 -14.25 11.47
C TYR A 197 -31.49 -13.08 12.00
N GLY A 198 -31.14 -12.56 13.18
CA GLY A 198 -31.79 -11.39 13.75
C GLY A 198 -31.46 -11.24 15.24
N ILE A 199 -31.46 -9.98 15.68
CA ILE A 199 -31.21 -9.65 17.09
C ILE A 199 -32.52 -9.74 17.87
N PRO A 200 -32.60 -10.53 18.96
CA PRO A 200 -33.77 -10.61 19.80
C PRO A 200 -34.18 -9.24 20.39
N LYS A 201 -35.47 -9.04 20.62
CA LYS A 201 -35.99 -7.82 21.22
C LYS A 201 -35.53 -7.68 22.66
N TYR A 202 -35.63 -6.46 23.18
CA TYR A 202 -35.26 -6.16 24.57
C TYR A 202 -36.02 -7.06 25.55
N LYS A 203 -35.28 -7.76 26.41
CA LYS A 203 -35.79 -8.76 27.39
C LYS A 203 -36.48 -9.98 26.77
N GLU A 204 -36.27 -10.26 25.48
CA GLU A 204 -36.66 -11.51 24.86
C GLU A 204 -35.70 -12.65 25.25
N LEU A 205 -36.18 -13.90 25.20
CA LEU A 205 -35.36 -15.08 25.46
C LEU A 205 -34.28 -15.20 24.38
N ASN A 206 -33.03 -15.40 24.79
CA ASN A 206 -31.91 -15.57 23.86
C ASN A 206 -31.83 -17.02 23.33
N PRO A 207 -32.08 -17.27 22.04
CA PRO A 207 -31.98 -18.62 21.47
C PRO A 207 -30.53 -19.12 21.36
N GLY A 208 -29.53 -18.23 21.47
CA GLY A 208 -28.11 -18.57 21.47
C GLY A 208 -27.73 -19.60 22.54
N VAL A 209 -28.40 -19.56 23.70
CA VAL A 209 -28.15 -20.51 24.79
C VAL A 209 -28.47 -21.95 24.38
N PHE A 210 -29.58 -22.17 23.66
CA PHE A 210 -29.93 -23.50 23.15
C PHE A 210 -29.06 -23.91 21.97
N THR A 211 -28.75 -22.95 21.10
CA THR A 211 -27.95 -23.14 19.88
C THR A 211 -26.58 -23.73 20.18
N ILE A 212 -25.98 -23.41 21.35
CA ILE A 212 -24.70 -23.99 21.78
C ILE A 212 -24.70 -25.52 21.76
N ILE A 213 -25.82 -26.15 22.13
CA ILE A 213 -25.95 -27.62 22.19
C ILE A 213 -26.63 -28.16 20.95
N THR A 214 -27.73 -27.53 20.52
CA THR A 214 -28.57 -28.08 19.45
C THR A 214 -27.90 -27.99 18.08
N PHE A 215 -27.11 -26.94 17.81
CA PHE A 215 -26.49 -26.75 16.50
C PHE A 215 -25.42 -27.81 16.19
N PRO A 216 -24.41 -28.07 17.06
CA PRO A 216 -23.44 -29.13 16.81
C PRO A 216 -24.09 -30.51 16.77
N TYR A 217 -25.11 -30.76 17.60
CA TYR A 217 -25.82 -32.03 17.63
C TYR A 217 -26.53 -32.31 16.30
N LEU A 218 -27.30 -31.34 15.78
CA LEU A 218 -28.02 -31.50 14.51
C LEU A 218 -27.09 -31.57 13.30
N PHE A 219 -25.92 -30.94 13.35
CA PHE A 219 -24.92 -31.04 12.28
C PHE A 219 -24.12 -32.35 12.32
N GLY A 220 -24.04 -33.00 13.49
CA GLY A 220 -23.30 -34.24 13.68
C GLY A 220 -24.09 -35.52 13.35
N ILE A 221 -25.40 -35.40 13.06
CA ILE A 221 -26.25 -36.48 12.54
C ILE A 221 -26.15 -36.48 11.02
#